data_AF-A0AAD8PSD2-F1
#
_entry.id   AF-A0AAD8PSD2-F1
#
_cell.length_a   1.000
_cell.length_b   1.000
_cell.length_c   1.000
_cell.angle_alpha   90.00
_cell.angle_beta   90.00
_cell.angle_gamma   90.00
#
_symmetry.space_group_name_H-M   'P 1'
#
loop_
_entity.id
_entity.type
_entity.pdbx_description
1 polymer ?
#
loop_
_entity_poly.entity_id
_entity_poly.type
_entity_poly.pdbx_seq_one_letter_code
_entity_poly.pdbx_strand_id
1 'polypeptide(L)'
;MPRQCDKNMTAAKKATKVIFAAQQRAGRFNRPGKEPSAVPSIRQLARQYNISNTSIHRHLRALRAGRNLRASPDEGGRPRSLTEAEDVALGAFVIWLHKSGFPALPLQVKETANYLRSIRGQPPVSKHFVRSWLADHPELQKKGAIKPVKLYQKRAKLDPAPVEDFFAQYQAALRDHNIGPSEI
;
A
#
# COMPACT_ATOMS: atom_id res chain seq x y z
N MET A 1 16.48 -14.96 8.60
CA MET A 1 16.00 -13.56 8.56
C MET A 1 14.52 -13.51 8.16
N PRO A 2 13.57 -13.33 9.09
CA PRO A 2 12.17 -13.12 8.71
C PRO A 2 12.04 -11.78 7.96
N ARG A 3 11.34 -11.78 6.81
CA ARG A 3 11.16 -10.59 5.97
C ARG A 3 10.39 -9.53 6.77
N GLN A 4 10.77 -8.26 6.65
CA GLN A 4 10.14 -7.11 7.36
C GLN A 4 8.60 -7.02 7.22
N CYS A 5 8.00 -7.74 6.27
CA CYS A 5 6.55 -7.86 6.06
C CYS A 5 5.80 -8.66 7.13
N ASP A 6 6.49 -9.40 8.02
CA ASP A 6 5.84 -10.30 8.98
C ASP A 6 5.49 -9.64 10.33
N LYS A 7 5.86 -8.36 10.52
CA LYS A 7 5.66 -7.65 11.81
C LYS A 7 4.19 -7.36 12.13
N ASN A 8 3.34 -7.16 11.13
CA ASN A 8 1.92 -6.78 11.31
C ASN A 8 0.93 -7.89 10.93
N MET A 9 1.40 -9.13 10.75
CA MET A 9 0.57 -10.22 10.25
C MET A 9 -0.04 -11.02 11.41
N THR A 10 -1.36 -11.27 11.39
CA THR A 10 -2.03 -12.11 12.41
C THR A 10 -1.37 -13.48 12.49
N ALA A 11 -1.38 -14.09 13.68
CA ALA A 11 -0.77 -15.40 13.90
C ALA A 11 -1.31 -16.46 12.92
N ALA A 12 -2.58 -16.35 12.50
CA ALA A 12 -3.22 -17.26 11.55
C ALA A 12 -2.61 -17.15 10.16
N LYS A 13 -2.38 -15.92 9.70
CA LYS A 13 -1.73 -15.63 8.42
C LYS A 13 -0.27 -16.09 8.43
N LYS A 14 0.43 -15.99 9.56
CA LYS A 14 1.81 -16.50 9.73
C LYS A 14 1.85 -18.01 9.57
N ALA A 15 1.00 -18.74 10.31
CA ALA A 15 0.88 -20.19 10.20
C ALA A 15 0.54 -20.65 8.77
N THR A 16 -0.42 -19.95 8.13
CA THR A 16 -0.85 -20.26 6.76
C THR A 16 0.29 -20.07 5.75
N LYS A 17 1.08 -18.99 5.87
CA LYS A 17 2.23 -18.71 4.99
C LYS A 17 3.29 -19.80 5.09
N VAL A 18 3.55 -20.32 6.30
CA VAL A 18 4.49 -21.43 6.53
C VAL A 18 4.03 -22.68 5.79
N ILE A 19 2.76 -23.07 5.92
CA ILE A 19 2.19 -24.25 5.25
C ILE A 19 2.22 -24.07 3.73
N PHE A 20 1.77 -22.91 3.24
CA PHE A 20 1.71 -22.67 1.80
C PHE A 20 3.11 -22.67 1.16
N ALA A 21 4.11 -22.08 1.83
CA ALA A 21 5.49 -22.13 1.37
C ALA A 21 6.06 -23.56 1.37
N ALA A 22 5.73 -24.37 2.38
CA ALA A 22 6.13 -25.77 2.43
C ALA A 22 5.46 -26.60 1.31
N GLN A 23 4.17 -26.38 1.02
CA GLN A 23 3.45 -27.02 -0.09
C GLN A 23 4.07 -26.65 -1.44
N GLN A 24 4.40 -25.38 -1.66
CA GLN A 24 5.05 -24.92 -2.90
C GLN A 24 6.45 -25.49 -3.07
N ARG A 25 7.19 -25.68 -1.97
CA ARG A 25 8.51 -26.34 -2.00
C ARG A 25 8.39 -27.83 -2.33
N ALA A 26 7.44 -28.53 -1.70
CA ALA A 26 7.16 -29.93 -2.01
C ALA A 26 6.76 -30.11 -3.48
N GLY A 27 5.91 -29.23 -4.03
CA GLY A 27 5.49 -29.30 -5.43
C GLY A 27 6.58 -28.92 -6.45
N ARG A 28 7.57 -28.10 -6.09
CA ARG A 28 8.68 -27.69 -6.98
C ARG A 28 9.90 -28.63 -6.94
N PHE A 29 9.99 -29.51 -5.93
CA PHE A 29 11.12 -30.42 -5.74
C PHE A 29 10.69 -31.89 -5.74
N ASN A 30 9.90 -32.31 -6.72
CA ASN A 30 9.92 -33.73 -7.16
C ASN A 30 11.21 -33.97 -7.96
N ARG A 31 12.37 -33.77 -7.34
CA ARG A 31 13.65 -34.23 -7.87
C ARG A 31 13.87 -35.65 -7.33
N PRO A 32 14.13 -36.66 -8.19
CA PRO A 32 14.40 -38.01 -7.72
C PRO A 32 15.62 -37.98 -6.77
N GLY A 33 15.45 -38.53 -5.56
CA GLY A 33 16.53 -38.67 -4.56
C GLY A 33 16.57 -37.63 -3.44
N LYS A 34 15.61 -36.70 -3.34
CA LYS A 34 15.50 -35.79 -2.18
C LYS A 34 14.22 -36.04 -1.40
N GLU A 35 14.36 -36.37 -0.11
CA GLU A 35 13.23 -36.57 0.80
C GLU A 35 12.26 -35.38 0.71
N PRO A 36 10.94 -35.62 0.55
CA PRO A 36 9.97 -34.55 0.48
C PRO A 36 10.07 -33.71 1.75
N SER A 37 10.32 -32.41 1.61
CA SER A 37 10.36 -31.51 2.76
C SER A 37 9.02 -31.63 3.50
N ALA A 38 9.04 -32.15 4.73
CA ALA A 38 7.85 -32.46 5.50
C ALA A 38 6.96 -31.21 5.59
N VAL A 39 5.78 -31.27 4.96
CA VAL A 39 4.79 -30.21 5.08
C VAL A 39 4.24 -30.28 6.50
N PRO A 40 4.40 -29.24 7.32
CA PRO A 40 3.96 -29.29 8.71
C PRO A 40 2.44 -29.40 8.78
N SER A 41 1.95 -30.23 9.71
CA SER A 41 0.52 -30.49 9.84
C SER A 41 -0.22 -29.24 10.32
N ILE A 42 -1.41 -28.99 9.74
CA ILE A 42 -2.28 -27.87 10.13
C ILE A 42 -2.57 -27.93 11.63
N ARG A 43 -2.79 -29.12 12.19
CA ARG A 43 -3.06 -29.31 13.63
C ARG A 43 -1.88 -28.94 14.51
N GLN A 44 -0.66 -29.25 14.07
CA GLN A 44 0.57 -28.91 14.81
C GLN A 44 0.78 -27.39 14.83
N LEU A 45 0.60 -26.73 13.69
CA LEU A 45 0.68 -25.27 13.59
C LEU A 45 -0.43 -24.55 14.36
N ALA A 46 -1.66 -25.07 14.33
CA ALA A 46 -2.76 -24.54 15.13
C ALA A 46 -2.42 -24.54 16.63
N ARG A 47 -1.81 -25.62 17.13
CA ARG A 47 -1.31 -25.69 18.52
C ARG A 47 -0.15 -24.72 18.77
N GLN A 48 0.84 -24.68 17.87
CA GLN A 48 2.02 -23.82 18.02
C GLN A 48 1.68 -22.33 18.05
N TYR A 49 0.70 -21.91 17.25
CA TYR A 49 0.28 -20.51 17.15
C TYR A 49 -0.95 -20.18 18.02
N ASN A 50 -1.51 -21.15 18.73
CA ASN A 50 -2.74 -21.05 19.53
C ASN A 50 -3.96 -20.50 18.75
N ILE A 51 -4.34 -21.17 17.66
CA ILE A 51 -5.39 -20.71 16.72
C ILE A 51 -6.28 -21.89 16.32
N SER A 52 -7.53 -21.61 15.95
CA SER A 52 -8.40 -22.62 15.35
C SER A 52 -7.87 -23.14 14.01
N ASN A 53 -7.99 -24.46 13.80
CA ASN A 53 -7.71 -25.10 12.52
C ASN A 53 -8.49 -24.45 11.37
N THR A 54 -9.74 -24.05 11.63
CA THR A 54 -10.64 -23.43 10.66
C THR A 54 -10.11 -22.11 10.12
N SER A 55 -9.43 -21.31 10.95
CA SER A 55 -8.78 -20.07 10.51
C SER A 55 -7.66 -20.33 9.50
N ILE A 56 -6.81 -21.32 9.77
CA ILE A 56 -5.73 -21.74 8.86
C ILE A 56 -6.31 -22.26 7.54
N HIS A 57 -7.36 -23.10 7.59
CA HIS A 57 -8.03 -23.60 6.39
C HIS A 57 -8.65 -22.48 5.54
N ARG A 58 -9.28 -21.48 6.17
CA ARG A 58 -9.87 -20.32 5.48
C ARG A 58 -8.81 -19.53 4.71
N HIS A 59 -7.68 -19.22 5.36
CA HIS A 59 -6.58 -18.50 4.74
C HIS A 59 -5.87 -19.33 3.65
N LEU A 60 -5.74 -20.65 3.83
CA LEU A 60 -5.21 -21.55 2.80
C LEU A 60 -6.09 -21.57 1.56
N ARG A 61 -7.42 -21.61 1.72
CA ARG A 61 -8.37 -21.57 0.60
C ARG A 61 -8.24 -20.26 -0.19
N ALA A 62 -8.06 -19.14 0.51
CA ALA A 62 -7.84 -17.84 -0.12
C ALA A 62 -6.56 -17.80 -0.97
N LEU A 63 -5.45 -18.30 -0.42
CA LEU A 63 -4.17 -18.38 -1.14
C LEU A 63 -4.24 -19.27 -2.38
N ARG A 64 -4.94 -20.40 -2.28
CA ARG A 64 -5.16 -21.31 -3.41
C ARG A 64 -6.03 -20.66 -4.51
N ALA A 65 -6.95 -19.79 -4.13
CA ALA A 65 -7.76 -19.00 -5.06
C ALA A 65 -7.01 -17.77 -5.62
N GLY A 66 -5.69 -17.66 -5.41
CA GLY A 66 -4.89 -16.53 -5.89
C GLY A 66 -5.07 -15.22 -5.11
N ARG A 67 -5.87 -15.22 -4.03
CA ARG A 67 -6.06 -14.04 -3.18
C ARG A 67 -4.85 -13.84 -2.29
N ASN A 68 -4.49 -12.58 -2.06
CA ASN A 68 -3.39 -12.26 -1.17
C ASN A 68 -3.76 -12.58 0.31
N LEU A 69 -2.79 -13.00 1.13
CA LEU A 69 -3.00 -13.22 2.58
C LEU A 69 -3.41 -11.94 3.33
N ARG A 70 -3.17 -10.78 2.73
CA ARG A 70 -3.57 -9.47 3.25
C ARG A 70 -5.07 -9.21 3.08
N ALA A 71 -5.73 -9.81 2.08
CA ALA A 71 -7.14 -9.68 1.70
C ALA A 71 -7.89 -11.03 1.66
N SER A 72 -7.28 -12.08 2.20
CA SER A 72 -7.96 -13.36 2.48
C SER A 72 -9.25 -13.13 3.26
N PRO A 73 -10.31 -13.97 3.08
CA PRO A 73 -11.65 -13.72 3.57
C PRO A 73 -11.65 -13.33 5.03
N ASP A 74 -12.35 -12.23 5.28
CA ASP A 74 -12.47 -11.53 6.53
C ASP A 74 -12.38 -12.45 7.75
N GLU A 75 -11.56 -12.01 8.70
CA GLU A 75 -11.76 -12.35 10.11
C GLU A 75 -13.12 -11.73 10.53
N GLY A 76 -14.24 -12.27 10.05
CA GLY A 76 -15.62 -11.95 10.47
C GLY A 76 -15.97 -10.45 10.58
N GLY A 77 -15.31 -9.58 9.82
CA GLY A 77 -15.41 -8.13 9.94
C GLY A 77 -16.37 -7.51 8.93
N ARG A 78 -16.66 -6.22 9.13
CA ARG A 78 -17.40 -5.39 8.17
C ARG A 78 -16.70 -5.46 6.80
N PRO A 79 -17.44 -5.66 5.70
CA PRO A 79 -16.84 -5.66 4.37
C PRO A 79 -16.04 -4.38 4.12
N ARG A 80 -14.88 -4.55 3.48
CA ARG A 80 -13.96 -3.44 3.18
C ARG A 80 -14.67 -2.37 2.35
N SER A 81 -14.30 -1.11 2.60
CA SER A 81 -14.89 0.04 1.90
C SER A 81 -14.52 0.11 0.41
N LEU A 82 -13.43 -0.56 0.02
CA LEU A 82 -12.94 -0.66 -1.35
C LEU A 82 -12.82 -2.13 -1.76
N THR A 83 -13.01 -2.42 -3.05
CA THR A 83 -12.60 -3.71 -3.63
C THR A 83 -11.09 -3.77 -3.78
N GLU A 84 -10.56 -4.98 -3.97
CA GLU A 84 -9.13 -5.19 -4.20
C GLU A 84 -8.59 -4.36 -5.39
N ALA A 85 -9.35 -4.28 -6.49
CA ALA A 85 -8.96 -3.47 -7.63
C ALA A 85 -8.91 -1.95 -7.32
N GLU A 86 -9.89 -1.44 -6.57
CA GLU A 86 -9.93 -0.04 -6.15
C GLU A 86 -8.82 0.29 -5.16
N ASP A 87 -8.54 -0.63 -4.25
CA ASP A 87 -7.49 -0.51 -3.25
C ASP A 87 -6.11 -0.42 -3.91
N VAL A 88 -5.85 -1.28 -4.90
CA VAL A 88 -4.63 -1.25 -5.73
C VAL A 88 -4.55 0.04 -6.55
N ALA A 89 -5.65 0.46 -7.18
CA ALA A 89 -5.68 1.71 -7.96
C ALA A 89 -5.39 2.93 -7.09
N LEU A 90 -5.98 3.02 -5.90
CA LEU A 90 -5.75 4.10 -4.95
C LEU A 90 -4.31 4.10 -4.44
N GLY A 91 -3.75 2.92 -4.14
CA GLY A 91 -2.34 2.77 -3.78
C GLY A 91 -1.39 3.22 -4.89
N ALA A 92 -1.68 2.84 -6.14
CA ALA A 92 -0.91 3.25 -7.31
C ALA A 92 -0.95 4.78 -7.52
N PHE A 93 -2.12 5.40 -7.35
CA PHE A 93 -2.29 6.85 -7.40
C PHE A 93 -1.41 7.57 -6.36
N VAL A 94 -1.41 7.09 -5.11
CA VAL A 94 -0.56 7.66 -4.04
C VAL A 94 0.93 7.50 -4.36
N ILE A 95 1.35 6.35 -4.88
CA ILE A 95 2.73 6.10 -5.28
C ILE A 95 3.13 7.01 -6.45
N TRP A 96 2.24 7.20 -7.43
CA TRP A 96 2.47 8.08 -8.57
C TRP A 96 2.68 9.52 -8.12
N LEU A 97 1.78 10.05 -7.29
CA LEU A 97 1.93 11.40 -6.71
C LEU A 97 3.30 11.55 -6.03
N HIS A 98 3.67 10.61 -5.18
CA HIS A 98 4.95 10.64 -4.48
C HIS A 98 6.16 10.64 -5.43
N LYS A 99 6.12 9.81 -6.49
CA LYS A 99 7.19 9.76 -7.50
C LYS A 99 7.28 11.05 -8.31
N SER A 100 6.16 11.69 -8.57
CA SER A 100 6.08 12.97 -9.28
C SER A 100 6.47 14.17 -8.40
N GLY A 101 6.92 13.95 -7.16
CA GLY A 101 7.30 15.02 -6.22
C GLY A 101 6.12 15.69 -5.51
N PHE A 102 4.89 15.22 -5.74
CA PHE A 102 3.68 15.72 -5.11
C PHE A 102 3.29 14.85 -3.91
N PRO A 103 3.24 15.39 -2.69
CA PRO A 103 2.64 14.66 -1.58
C PRO A 103 1.15 14.40 -1.81
N ALA A 104 0.70 13.17 -1.57
CA ALA A 104 -0.72 12.85 -1.59
C ALA A 104 -1.42 13.44 -0.36
N LEU A 105 -2.43 14.28 -0.56
CA LEU A 105 -3.19 14.86 0.54
C LEU A 105 -4.25 13.87 1.05
N PRO A 106 -4.52 13.78 2.36
CA PRO A 106 -5.60 12.94 2.87
C PRO A 106 -6.96 13.24 2.22
N LEU A 107 -7.23 14.52 1.93
CA LEU A 107 -8.45 14.93 1.22
C LEU A 107 -8.50 14.34 -0.20
N GLN A 108 -7.41 14.50 -0.97
CA GLN A 108 -7.30 13.98 -2.33
C GLN A 108 -7.44 12.45 -2.36
N VAL A 109 -6.80 11.73 -1.42
CA VAL A 109 -6.96 10.27 -1.29
C VAL A 109 -8.41 9.88 -1.02
N LYS A 110 -9.12 10.65 -0.18
CA LYS A 110 -10.54 10.42 0.12
C LYS A 110 -11.41 10.69 -1.11
N GLU A 111 -11.14 11.75 -1.86
CA GLU A 111 -11.88 12.11 -3.08
C GLU A 111 -11.68 11.08 -4.19
N THR A 112 -10.44 10.64 -4.42
CA THR A 112 -10.15 9.58 -5.38
C THR A 112 -10.83 8.26 -4.97
N ALA A 113 -10.83 7.92 -3.67
CA ALA A 113 -11.57 6.75 -3.18
C ALA A 113 -13.09 6.89 -3.41
N ASN A 114 -13.66 8.07 -3.19
CA ASN A 114 -15.07 8.35 -3.47
C ASN A 114 -15.40 8.25 -4.96
N TYR A 115 -14.53 8.74 -5.82
CA TYR A 115 -14.67 8.64 -7.27
C TYR A 115 -14.69 7.18 -7.75
N LEU A 116 -13.76 6.35 -7.24
CA LEU A 116 -13.75 4.92 -7.54
C LEU A 116 -15.05 4.24 -7.09
N ARG A 117 -15.54 4.60 -5.91
CA ARG A 117 -16.81 4.07 -5.38
C ARG A 117 -18.03 4.56 -6.16
N SER A 118 -18.04 5.81 -6.61
CA SER A 118 -19.17 6.38 -7.36
C SER A 118 -19.35 5.70 -8.72
N ILE A 119 -18.25 5.26 -9.36
CA ILE A 119 -18.31 4.46 -10.60
C ILE A 119 -19.16 3.19 -10.40
N ARG A 120 -19.16 2.61 -9.19
CA ARG A 120 -19.99 1.44 -8.85
C ARG A 120 -21.34 1.77 -8.21
N GLY A 121 -21.71 3.05 -8.14
CA GLY A 121 -22.91 3.50 -7.43
C GLY A 121 -22.85 3.28 -5.90
N GLN A 122 -21.66 3.27 -5.30
CA GLN A 122 -21.50 3.10 -3.85
C GLN A 122 -21.42 4.45 -3.12
N PRO A 123 -21.92 4.53 -1.87
CA PRO A 123 -21.89 5.78 -1.11
C PRO A 123 -20.45 6.20 -0.75
N PRO A 124 -20.21 7.49 -0.46
CA PRO A 124 -18.90 7.99 -0.05
C PRO A 124 -18.30 7.29 1.18
N VAL A 125 -16.98 7.31 1.28
CA VAL A 125 -16.24 6.81 2.45
C VAL A 125 -16.41 7.74 3.66
N SER A 126 -16.24 7.16 4.86
CA SER A 126 -16.32 7.92 6.12
C SER A 126 -15.16 8.91 6.29
N LYS A 127 -15.31 9.85 7.23
CA LYS A 127 -14.24 10.82 7.58
C LYS A 127 -12.94 10.14 8.04
N HIS A 128 -13.04 8.98 8.68
CA HIS A 128 -11.88 8.25 9.23
C HIS A 128 -11.26 7.23 8.26
N PHE A 129 -11.83 7.09 7.06
CA PHE A 129 -11.40 6.11 6.06
C PHE A 129 -9.89 6.16 5.80
N VAL A 130 -9.33 7.33 5.51
CA VAL A 130 -7.91 7.47 5.13
C VAL A 130 -6.99 6.99 6.25
N ARG A 131 -7.36 7.23 7.52
CA ARG A 131 -6.59 6.75 8.68
C ARG A 131 -6.59 5.23 8.74
N SER A 132 -7.76 4.60 8.61
CA SER A 132 -7.90 3.15 8.64
C SER A 132 -7.21 2.50 7.45
N TRP A 133 -7.41 3.05 6.25
CA TRP A 133 -6.76 2.60 5.02
C TRP A 133 -5.23 2.68 5.13
N LEU A 134 -4.68 3.77 5.65
CA LEU A 134 -3.23 3.88 5.88
C LEU A 134 -2.68 2.85 6.88
N ALA A 135 -3.46 2.48 7.90
CA ALA A 135 -3.06 1.43 8.83
C ALA A 135 -2.94 0.07 8.12
N ASP A 136 -3.78 -0.17 7.11
CA ASP A 136 -3.72 -1.36 6.25
C ASP A 136 -2.58 -1.29 5.21
N HIS A 137 -2.07 -0.09 4.90
CA HIS A 137 -1.00 0.19 3.92
C HIS A 137 0.27 0.81 4.54
N PRO A 138 0.98 0.10 5.44
CA PRO A 138 2.20 0.63 6.07
C PRO A 138 3.32 0.91 5.07
N GLU A 139 3.32 0.27 3.89
CA GLU A 139 4.27 0.59 2.81
C GLU A 139 4.13 2.02 2.27
N LEU A 140 2.94 2.62 2.33
CA LEU A 140 2.69 4.00 1.90
C LEU A 140 3.05 4.99 3.02
N GLN A 141 2.81 4.60 4.27
CA GLN A 141 3.15 5.40 5.44
C GLN A 141 4.67 5.60 5.58
N LYS A 142 5.46 4.55 5.39
CA LYS A 142 6.93 4.60 5.47
C LYS A 142 7.58 5.50 4.42
N LYS A 143 6.96 5.62 3.25
CA LYS A 143 7.47 6.49 2.17
C LYS A 143 7.19 7.97 2.42
N GLY A 144 6.45 8.33 3.48
CA GLY A 144 6.02 9.71 3.71
C GLY A 144 5.15 10.23 2.56
N ALA A 145 4.48 9.34 1.83
CA ALA A 145 3.75 9.65 0.61
C ALA A 145 2.55 10.56 0.88
N ILE A 146 1.97 10.48 2.08
CA ILE A 146 0.86 11.33 2.50
C ILE A 146 1.36 12.37 3.51
N LYS A 147 1.38 13.65 3.11
CA LYS A 147 1.75 14.76 4.01
C LYS A 147 0.49 15.49 4.50
N PRO A 148 0.45 15.89 5.78
CA PRO A 148 -0.66 16.68 6.31
C PRO A 148 -0.73 18.06 5.65
N VAL A 149 -1.95 18.57 5.42
CA VAL A 149 -2.25 19.91 4.88
C VAL A 149 -1.45 21.02 5.57
N LYS A 150 -1.20 20.89 6.88
CA LYS A 150 -0.42 21.88 7.67
C LYS A 150 0.98 22.13 7.12
N LEU A 151 1.61 21.13 6.48
CA LEU A 151 2.93 21.26 5.87
C LEU A 151 2.87 22.16 4.62
N TYR A 152 1.77 22.09 3.86
CA TYR A 152 1.52 22.99 2.73
C TYR A 152 1.08 24.37 3.18
N GLN A 153 0.26 24.49 4.22
CA GLN A 153 -0.09 25.80 4.77
C GLN A 153 1.15 26.56 5.25
N LYS A 154 2.14 25.86 5.83
CA LYS A 154 3.43 26.48 6.15
C LYS A 154 4.21 26.90 4.91
N ARG A 155 4.18 26.09 3.83
CA ARG A 155 4.82 26.43 2.55
C ARG A 155 4.14 27.57 1.80
N ALA A 156 2.81 27.62 1.81
CA ALA A 156 2.02 28.68 1.20
C ALA A 156 2.12 30.01 1.98
N LYS A 157 2.61 29.95 3.22
CA LYS A 157 2.97 31.12 4.03
C LYS A 157 4.44 31.52 3.87
N LEU A 158 5.23 30.84 3.02
CA LEU A 158 6.52 31.39 2.65
C LEU A 158 6.28 32.64 1.81
N ASP A 159 7.14 33.63 2.07
CA ASP A 159 7.22 34.85 1.28
C ASP A 159 7.55 34.49 -0.19
N PRO A 160 6.74 34.95 -1.17
CA PRO A 160 7.05 34.74 -2.59
C PRO A 160 8.23 35.60 -3.08
N ALA A 161 8.61 36.66 -2.36
CA ALA A 161 9.61 37.63 -2.81
C ALA A 161 10.93 36.99 -3.29
N PRO A 162 11.52 35.97 -2.63
CA PRO A 162 12.74 35.34 -3.11
C PRO A 162 12.62 34.64 -4.48
N VAL A 163 11.42 34.14 -4.82
CA VAL A 163 11.15 33.51 -6.12
C VAL A 163 10.96 34.59 -7.18
N GLU A 164 10.24 35.65 -6.84
CA GLU A 164 10.04 36.81 -7.72
C GLU A 164 11.37 37.50 -8.04
N ASP A 165 12.21 37.71 -7.02
CA ASP A 165 13.56 38.28 -7.17
C ASP A 165 14.44 37.41 -8.06
N PHE A 166 14.38 36.08 -7.91
CA PHE A 166 15.11 35.17 -8.78
C PHE A 166 14.68 35.32 -10.25
N PHE A 167 13.38 35.35 -10.53
CA PHE A 167 12.90 35.52 -11.90
C PHE A 167 13.17 36.92 -12.45
N ALA A 168 13.15 37.95 -11.61
CA ALA A 168 13.54 39.30 -12.00
C ALA A 168 15.03 39.38 -12.38
N GLN A 169 15.90 38.77 -11.57
CA GLN A 169 17.34 38.68 -11.86
C GLN A 169 17.61 37.84 -13.11
N TYR A 170 16.90 36.72 -13.28
CA TYR A 170 16.99 35.88 -14.47
C TYR A 170 16.59 36.66 -15.73
N GLN A 171 15.48 37.39 -15.69
CA GLN A 171 15.03 38.23 -16.80
C GLN A 171 16.01 39.37 -17.09
N ALA A 172 16.61 39.97 -16.07
CA ALA A 172 17.65 40.97 -16.24
C ALA A 172 18.89 40.38 -16.92
N ALA A 173 19.36 39.22 -16.48
CA ALA A 173 20.49 38.52 -17.09
C ALA A 173 20.23 38.14 -18.55
N LEU A 174 19.01 37.69 -18.89
CA LEU A 174 18.63 37.43 -20.28
C LEU A 174 18.70 38.70 -21.15
N ARG A 175 18.27 39.85 -20.62
CA ARG A 175 18.36 41.14 -21.32
C ARG A 175 19.81 41.59 -21.48
N ASP A 176 20.62 41.49 -20.44
CA ASP A 176 22.03 41.89 -20.45
C ASP A 176 22.86 41.05 -21.42
N HIS A 177 22.52 39.77 -21.57
CA HIS A 177 23.15 38.86 -22.51
C HIS A 177 22.44 38.76 -23.88
N ASN A 178 21.37 39.53 -24.08
CA ASN A 178 20.58 39.57 -25.32
C ASN A 178 20.07 38.19 -25.79
N ILE A 179 19.81 37.29 -24.84
CA ILE A 179 19.40 35.91 -25.10
C ILE A 179 17.92 35.90 -25.44
N GLY A 180 17.59 35.52 -26.68
CA GLY A 180 16.22 35.45 -27.17
C GLY A 180 15.48 34.21 -26.67
N PRO A 181 14.13 34.19 -26.70
CA PRO A 181 13.33 33.00 -26.35
C PRO A 181 13.68 31.74 -27.16
N SER A 182 14.31 31.92 -28.32
CA SER A 182 14.78 30.86 -29.22
C SER A 182 16.12 30.22 -28.81
N GLU A 183 16.81 30.80 -27.82
CA GLU A 183 18.14 30.38 -27.35
C GLU A 183 18.11 29.78 -25.92
N ILE A 184 16.91 29.69 -25.32
CA ILE A 184 16.62 29.12 -23.99
C ILE A 184 15.94 27.77 -24.16
#